data_AF-A0A1M4UPW3-F1
#
_entry.id   AF-A0A1M4UPW3-F1
#
_cell.length_a   1.000
_cell.length_b   1.000
_cell.length_c   1.000
_cell.angle_alpha   90.00
_cell.angle_beta   90.00
_cell.angle_gamma   90.00
#
_symmetry.space_group_name_H-M   'P 1'
#
loop_
_entity.id
_entity.type
_entity.pdbx_description
1 polymer ?
#
loop_
_entity_poly.entity_id
_entity_poly.type
_entity_poly.pdbx_seq_one_letter_code
_entity_poly.pdbx_strand_id
1 'polypeptide(L)'
;MRPLTTATLLLMLLAGPALADGARLTGLPSALLSGDAAEGTQHEVPNMPAPTITAGPATIVLGETLLGDLQDAFGGTLQHAADGSVSADWLCYAAGSGDQQQLIWFVSDGQAGGSEHKVTLVGANYAAPKAGCDAAPSSLAGLTMQAPGLGGSISDLETTFGTVAARNNMVAYLNQSAAVQGGATTFQSLNYLLNNDIIIGFAASQATVP
;
A
#
# COMPACT_ATOMS: atom_id res chain seq x y z
N MET A 1 -57.51 -11.93 -49.86
CA MET A 1 -57.65 -12.05 -48.40
C MET A 1 -56.34 -11.57 -47.77
N ARG A 2 -56.49 -10.68 -46.77
CA ARG A 2 -55.56 -9.95 -45.88
C ARG A 2 -54.04 -10.28 -45.86
N PRO A 3 -53.17 -9.25 -45.71
CA PRO A 3 -51.74 -9.40 -45.41
C PRO A 3 -51.49 -9.57 -43.91
N LEU A 4 -50.46 -10.32 -43.51
CA LEU A 4 -49.89 -10.28 -42.16
C LEU A 4 -48.58 -9.49 -42.18
N THR A 5 -48.64 -8.28 -41.66
CA THR A 5 -47.50 -7.46 -41.22
C THR A 5 -46.98 -8.00 -39.89
N THR A 6 -45.73 -8.45 -39.85
CA THR A 6 -45.02 -8.76 -38.61
C THR A 6 -44.10 -7.59 -38.27
N ALA A 7 -44.45 -6.82 -37.25
CA ALA A 7 -43.61 -5.77 -36.70
C ALA A 7 -42.59 -6.40 -35.73
N THR A 8 -41.31 -6.33 -36.07
CA THR A 8 -40.22 -6.77 -35.18
C THR A 8 -39.78 -5.59 -34.31
N LEU A 9 -40.04 -5.69 -33.01
CA LEU A 9 -39.66 -4.72 -32.00
C LEU A 9 -38.14 -4.79 -31.78
N LEU A 10 -37.42 -3.73 -32.14
CA LEU A 10 -35.98 -3.58 -31.93
C LEU A 10 -35.73 -3.12 -30.48
N LEU A 11 -35.36 -4.05 -29.58
CA LEU A 11 -34.84 -3.69 -28.26
C LEU A 11 -33.43 -3.09 -28.43
N MET A 12 -33.32 -1.77 -28.31
CA MET A 12 -32.03 -1.11 -28.12
C MET A 12 -31.57 -1.36 -26.69
N LEU A 13 -30.66 -2.32 -26.49
CA LEU A 13 -29.85 -2.37 -25.27
C LEU A 13 -28.96 -1.13 -25.26
N LEU A 14 -29.33 -0.14 -24.46
CA LEU A 14 -28.42 0.90 -24.00
C LEU A 14 -27.37 0.25 -23.11
N ALA A 15 -26.30 -0.28 -23.72
CA ALA A 15 -25.06 -0.51 -23.02
C ALA A 15 -24.52 0.87 -22.60
N GLY A 16 -24.85 1.28 -21.36
CA GLY A 16 -24.14 2.37 -20.71
C GLY A 16 -22.64 2.06 -20.71
N PRO A 17 -21.77 3.07 -20.80
CA PRO A 17 -20.35 2.84 -20.69
C PRO A 17 -20.08 2.19 -19.32
N ALA A 18 -19.58 0.96 -19.35
CA ALA A 18 -19.00 0.34 -18.17
C ALA A 18 -17.85 1.24 -17.70
N LEU A 19 -18.05 1.98 -16.61
CA LEU A 19 -16.96 2.58 -15.85
C LEU A 19 -16.22 1.45 -15.15
N ALA A 20 -15.44 0.69 -15.90
CA ALA A 20 -14.47 -0.25 -15.37
C ALA A 20 -13.08 0.18 -15.83
N ASP A 21 -12.72 1.42 -15.50
CA ASP A 21 -11.31 1.74 -15.30
C ASP A 21 -11.02 1.40 -13.83
N GLY A 22 -10.84 0.11 -13.57
CA GLY A 22 -10.66 -0.42 -12.22
C GLY A 22 -9.50 0.27 -11.53
N ALA A 23 -9.69 0.67 -10.27
CA ALA A 23 -8.62 1.24 -9.48
C ALA A 23 -7.39 0.31 -9.51
N ARG A 24 -6.24 0.85 -9.87
CA ARG A 24 -4.97 0.13 -9.82
C ARG A 24 -4.25 0.51 -8.54
N LEU A 25 -3.61 -0.46 -7.89
CA LEU A 25 -2.64 -0.16 -6.85
C LEU A 25 -1.50 0.65 -7.47
N THR A 26 -1.03 1.68 -6.77
CA THR A 26 -0.04 2.62 -7.30
C THR A 26 1.01 2.98 -6.25
N GLY A 27 2.05 3.71 -6.63
CA GLY A 27 3.11 4.16 -5.72
C GLY A 27 4.02 3.00 -5.27
N LEU A 28 4.69 3.19 -4.13
CA LEU A 28 5.58 2.19 -3.55
C LEU A 28 4.89 0.84 -3.28
N PRO A 29 3.63 0.76 -2.81
CA PRO A 29 2.93 -0.52 -2.68
C PRO A 29 2.91 -1.34 -3.97
N SER A 30 2.61 -0.70 -5.11
CA SER A 30 2.61 -1.40 -6.40
C SER A 30 4.00 -1.86 -6.84
N ALA A 31 5.04 -1.07 -6.57
CA ALA A 31 6.42 -1.44 -6.88
C ALA A 31 6.93 -2.59 -6.01
N LEU A 32 6.48 -2.65 -4.74
CA LEU A 32 6.85 -3.72 -3.82
C LEU A 32 6.18 -5.04 -4.17
N LEU A 33 4.88 -5.03 -4.48
CA LEU A 33 4.16 -6.26 -4.83
C LEU A 33 4.51 -6.78 -6.23
N SER A 34 4.95 -5.92 -7.16
CA SER A 34 5.44 -6.33 -8.48
C SER A 34 6.90 -6.80 -8.46
N GLY A 35 7.64 -6.53 -7.39
CA GLY A 35 9.07 -6.83 -7.27
C GLY A 35 9.99 -5.75 -7.84
N ASP A 36 9.47 -4.70 -8.47
CA ASP A 36 10.26 -3.57 -9.00
C ASP A 36 11.09 -2.86 -7.91
N ALA A 37 10.63 -2.89 -6.66
CA ALA A 37 11.38 -2.34 -5.52
C ALA A 37 12.70 -3.08 -5.23
N ALA A 38 12.87 -4.31 -5.75
CA ALA A 38 14.12 -5.07 -5.60
C ALA A 38 15.30 -4.43 -6.35
N GLU A 39 15.04 -3.52 -7.29
CA GLU A 39 16.07 -2.80 -8.06
C GLU A 39 16.81 -1.72 -7.25
N GLY A 40 16.29 -1.35 -6.07
CA GLY A 40 16.94 -0.45 -5.12
C GLY A 40 18.11 -1.11 -4.37
N THR A 41 18.95 -0.30 -3.72
CA THR A 41 19.95 -0.84 -2.80
C THR A 41 19.26 -1.40 -1.56
N GLN A 42 19.63 -2.63 -1.18
CA GLN A 42 19.10 -3.33 -0.02
C GLN A 42 20.16 -3.42 1.08
N HIS A 43 19.78 -3.01 2.29
CA HIS A 43 20.61 -3.12 3.49
C HIS A 43 19.97 -4.09 4.47
N GLU A 44 20.70 -5.13 4.86
CA GLU A 44 20.26 -6.03 5.92
C GLU A 44 20.46 -5.36 7.29
N VAL A 45 19.39 -5.26 8.08
CA VAL A 45 19.39 -4.67 9.42
C VAL A 45 18.93 -5.75 10.41
N PRO A 46 19.84 -6.38 11.18
CA PRO A 46 19.53 -7.55 12.01
C PRO A 46 18.49 -7.32 13.11
N ASN A 47 18.30 -6.08 13.55
CA ASN A 47 17.34 -5.69 14.59
C ASN A 47 16.49 -4.51 14.12
N MET A 48 15.88 -4.62 12.94
CA MET A 48 14.91 -3.61 12.52
C MET A 48 13.74 -3.64 13.52
N PRO A 49 13.37 -2.52 14.14
CA PRO A 49 12.14 -2.48 14.92
C PRO A 49 11.00 -2.92 14.01
N ALA A 50 10.20 -3.91 14.45
CA ALA A 50 8.96 -4.22 13.75
C ALA A 50 8.19 -2.90 13.63
N PRO A 51 7.83 -2.45 12.42
CA PRO A 51 7.28 -1.12 12.26
C PRO A 51 5.87 -1.12 12.84
N THR A 52 5.76 -0.71 14.10
CA THR A 52 4.49 -0.27 14.65
C THR A 52 4.18 1.06 13.97
N ILE A 53 3.12 1.06 13.18
CA ILE A 53 2.70 2.23 12.41
C ILE A 53 1.44 2.76 13.06
N THR A 54 1.39 4.06 13.30
CA THR A 54 0.16 4.69 13.77
C THR A 54 -0.45 5.55 12.69
N ALA A 55 -1.77 5.50 12.61
CA ALA A 55 -2.59 6.24 11.66
C ALA A 55 -3.72 6.89 12.48
N GLY A 56 -3.50 8.11 12.95
CA GLY A 56 -4.40 8.74 13.92
C GLY A 56 -4.58 7.87 15.19
N PRO A 57 -5.81 7.46 15.54
CA PRO A 57 -6.06 6.62 16.73
C PRO A 57 -5.71 5.14 16.52
N ALA A 58 -5.49 4.68 15.28
CA ALA A 58 -5.21 3.28 15.01
C ALA A 58 -3.71 2.98 15.17
N THR A 59 -3.42 1.86 15.84
CA THR A 59 -2.10 1.24 15.86
C THR A 59 -2.14 0.02 14.96
N ILE A 60 -1.26 -0.02 13.98
CA ILE A 60 -1.18 -1.06 12.95
C ILE A 60 0.02 -1.93 13.24
N VAL A 61 -0.25 -3.23 13.31
CA VAL A 61 0.75 -4.29 13.42
C VAL A 61 0.65 -5.14 12.16
N LEU A 62 1.70 -5.11 11.34
CA LEU A 62 1.72 -5.85 10.07
C LEU A 62 1.59 -7.35 10.32
N GLY A 63 0.78 -8.03 9.51
CA GLY A 63 0.45 -9.45 9.65
C GLY A 63 -0.56 -9.77 10.76
N GLU A 64 -1.06 -8.76 11.48
CA GLU A 64 -2.04 -8.96 12.56
C GLU A 64 -3.29 -8.09 12.38
N THR A 65 -3.13 -6.78 12.16
CA THR A 65 -4.26 -5.85 11.96
C THR A 65 -5.04 -6.21 10.71
N LEU A 66 -6.38 -6.25 10.80
CA LEU A 66 -7.24 -6.56 9.66
C LEU A 66 -7.51 -5.31 8.83
N LEU A 67 -7.58 -5.46 7.51
CA LEU A 67 -7.93 -4.35 6.63
C LEU A 67 -9.36 -3.86 6.88
N GLY A 68 -10.27 -4.75 7.26
CA GLY A 68 -11.65 -4.42 7.65
C GLY A 68 -11.72 -3.48 8.86
N ASP A 69 -10.87 -3.68 9.88
CA ASP A 69 -10.85 -2.81 11.06
C ASP A 69 -10.46 -1.37 10.71
N LEU A 70 -9.54 -1.20 9.75
CA LEU A 70 -9.14 0.12 9.26
C LEU A 70 -10.23 0.75 8.38
N GLN A 71 -10.98 -0.06 7.63
CA GLN A 71 -12.15 0.41 6.88
C GLN A 71 -13.24 0.88 7.85
N ASP A 72 -13.51 0.15 8.92
CA ASP A 72 -14.49 0.57 9.94
C ASP A 72 -14.06 1.85 10.66
N ALA A 73 -12.75 2.03 10.91
CA ALA A 73 -12.21 3.20 11.59
C ALA A 73 -12.17 4.47 10.72
N PHE A 74 -11.89 4.32 9.42
CA PHE A 74 -11.63 5.46 8.52
C PHE A 74 -12.64 5.61 7.37
N GLY A 75 -13.53 4.63 7.19
CA GLY A 75 -14.42 4.54 6.04
C GLY A 75 -13.69 4.09 4.77
N GLY A 76 -14.06 4.67 3.64
CA GLY A 76 -13.42 4.40 2.35
C GLY A 76 -13.90 3.12 1.65
N THR A 77 -13.38 2.95 0.44
CA THR A 77 -13.73 1.91 -0.50
C THR A 77 -12.63 0.86 -0.52
N LEU A 78 -12.98 -0.37 -0.14
CA LEU A 78 -12.08 -1.51 -0.31
C LEU A 78 -11.91 -1.79 -1.81
N GLN A 79 -10.68 -1.65 -2.27
CA GLN A 79 -10.26 -1.94 -3.64
C GLN A 79 -9.67 -3.34 -3.71
N HIS A 80 -9.76 -3.95 -4.89
CA HIS A 80 -9.25 -5.30 -5.14
C HIS A 80 -8.68 -5.40 -6.55
N ALA A 81 -7.58 -6.14 -6.70
CA ALA A 81 -7.04 -6.53 -7.98
C ALA A 81 -6.40 -7.91 -7.88
N ALA A 82 -6.52 -8.68 -8.96
CA ALA A 82 -5.87 -9.98 -9.11
C ALA A 82 -5.33 -10.14 -10.54
N ASP A 83 -4.13 -10.70 -10.64
CA ASP A 83 -3.50 -11.14 -11.87
C ASP A 83 -2.80 -12.49 -11.65
N GLY A 84 -3.36 -13.55 -12.23
CA GLY A 84 -2.87 -14.92 -12.01
C GLY A 84 -2.94 -15.34 -10.54
N SER A 85 -1.79 -15.69 -9.97
CA SER A 85 -1.65 -16.08 -8.55
C SER A 85 -1.41 -14.91 -7.60
N VAL A 86 -1.30 -13.68 -8.13
CA VAL A 86 -1.07 -12.47 -7.33
C VAL A 86 -2.39 -11.75 -7.17
N SER A 87 -2.75 -11.42 -5.93
CA SER A 87 -3.90 -10.58 -5.64
C SER A 87 -3.61 -9.66 -4.48
N ALA A 88 -4.31 -8.53 -4.41
CA ALA A 88 -4.23 -7.63 -3.28
C ALA A 88 -5.57 -6.93 -3.05
N ASP A 89 -5.86 -6.69 -1.77
CA ASP A 89 -6.96 -5.87 -1.30
C ASP A 89 -6.37 -4.63 -0.62
N TRP A 90 -6.92 -3.45 -0.86
CA TRP A 90 -6.39 -2.23 -0.25
C TRP A 90 -7.42 -1.15 0.01
N LEU A 91 -7.11 -0.32 1.00
CA LEU A 91 -7.70 1.00 1.19
C LEU A 91 -6.69 2.05 0.73
N CYS A 92 -7.16 3.08 0.03
CA CYS A 92 -6.34 4.22 -0.35
C CYS A 92 -7.00 5.53 0.06
N TYR A 93 -6.23 6.43 0.64
CA TYR A 93 -6.71 7.74 1.08
C TYR A 93 -5.83 8.86 0.53
N ALA A 94 -6.44 9.93 0.06
CA ALA A 94 -5.79 11.21 -0.19
C ALA A 94 -5.96 12.11 1.03
N ALA A 95 -4.84 12.44 1.68
CA ALA A 95 -4.77 13.31 2.85
C ALA A 95 -3.99 14.60 2.56
N GLY A 96 -4.10 15.58 3.46
CA GLY A 96 -3.39 16.85 3.35
C GLY A 96 -4.09 17.87 2.44
N SER A 97 -3.42 19.02 2.23
CA SER A 97 -3.93 20.13 1.42
C SER A 97 -2.78 20.90 0.77
N GLY A 98 -3.05 21.58 -0.34
CA GLY A 98 -2.03 22.35 -1.06
C GLY A 98 -0.86 21.46 -1.51
N ASP A 99 0.37 21.94 -1.32
CA ASP A 99 1.60 21.24 -1.73
C ASP A 99 1.99 20.07 -0.82
N GLN A 100 1.25 19.82 0.26
CA GLN A 100 1.47 18.72 1.21
C GLN A 100 0.44 17.59 1.05
N GLN A 101 -0.12 17.44 -0.15
CA GLN A 101 -0.98 16.30 -0.45
C GLN A 101 -0.19 14.99 -0.43
N GLN A 102 -0.79 13.98 0.18
CA GLN A 102 -0.22 12.64 0.26
C GLN A 102 -1.28 11.58 -0.02
N LEU A 103 -0.82 10.47 -0.57
CA LEU A 103 -1.59 9.24 -0.65
C LEU A 103 -1.12 8.29 0.45
N ILE A 104 -2.06 7.62 1.10
CA ILE A 104 -1.84 6.63 2.16
C ILE A 104 -2.50 5.32 1.73
N TRP A 105 -1.78 4.21 1.85
CA TRP A 105 -2.27 2.88 1.53
C TRP A 105 -2.17 1.94 2.72
N PHE A 106 -3.23 1.16 2.92
CA PHE A 106 -3.21 -0.05 3.74
C PHE A 106 -3.53 -1.22 2.83
N VAL A 107 -2.64 -2.20 2.76
CA VAL A 107 -2.69 -3.25 1.76
C VAL A 107 -2.60 -4.61 2.43
N SER A 108 -3.46 -5.52 1.97
CA SER A 108 -3.39 -6.94 2.25
C SER A 108 -2.96 -7.66 0.97
N ASP A 109 -1.78 -8.28 1.01
CA ASP A 109 -1.34 -9.21 -0.04
C ASP A 109 -2.17 -10.51 0.05
N GLY A 110 -2.64 -11.02 -1.08
CA GLY A 110 -3.55 -12.16 -1.11
C GLY A 110 -2.97 -13.47 -0.57
N GLN A 111 -1.64 -13.64 -0.59
CA GLN A 111 -0.99 -14.81 -0.02
C GLN A 111 -0.66 -14.59 1.45
N ALA A 112 0.07 -13.51 1.77
CA ALA A 112 0.54 -13.26 3.14
C ALA A 112 -0.56 -12.75 4.08
N GLY A 113 -1.57 -12.05 3.55
CA GLY A 113 -2.71 -11.52 4.30
C GLY A 113 -3.77 -12.57 4.61
N GLY A 114 -3.80 -13.65 3.83
CA GLY A 114 -4.73 -14.77 3.97
C GLY A 114 -6.21 -14.36 3.83
N SER A 115 -7.11 -15.29 4.14
CA SER A 115 -8.56 -15.06 4.03
C SER A 115 -9.12 -14.02 5.01
N GLU A 116 -8.32 -13.62 6.01
CA GLU A 116 -8.68 -12.60 6.99
C GLU A 116 -8.31 -11.18 6.51
N HIS A 117 -7.61 -11.06 5.39
CA HIS A 117 -7.16 -9.79 4.81
C HIS A 117 -6.31 -8.98 5.80
N LYS A 118 -5.33 -9.65 6.43
CA LYS A 118 -4.36 -8.98 7.32
C LYS A 118 -3.56 -7.96 6.54
N VAL A 119 -3.33 -6.79 7.13
CA VAL A 119 -2.51 -5.74 6.55
C VAL A 119 -1.07 -6.22 6.53
N THR A 120 -0.51 -6.40 5.34
CA THR A 120 0.87 -6.83 5.13
C THR A 120 1.77 -5.71 4.63
N LEU A 121 1.18 -4.61 4.17
CA LEU A 121 1.92 -3.43 3.73
C LEU A 121 1.16 -2.15 4.06
N VAL A 122 1.91 -1.16 4.54
CA VAL A 122 1.42 0.21 4.73
C VAL A 122 2.41 1.18 4.08
N GLY A 123 1.92 2.16 3.34
CA GLY A 123 2.78 3.14 2.70
C GLY A 123 2.15 4.51 2.59
N ALA A 124 2.99 5.52 2.39
CA ALA A 124 2.55 6.86 2.07
C ALA A 124 3.54 7.57 1.15
N ASN A 125 3.02 8.37 0.21
CA ASN A 125 3.81 9.17 -0.73
C ASN A 125 3.22 10.58 -0.86
N TYR A 126 4.07 11.60 -1.00
CA TYR A 126 3.62 12.90 -1.49
C TYR A 126 3.15 12.76 -2.94
N ALA A 127 1.86 13.02 -3.15
CA ALA A 127 1.21 12.90 -4.45
C ALA A 127 -0.16 13.59 -4.41
N ALA A 128 -0.58 14.10 -5.58
CA ALA A 128 -1.94 14.57 -5.75
C ALA A 128 -2.96 13.42 -5.60
N PRO A 129 -4.22 13.73 -5.23
CA PRO A 129 -5.31 12.77 -5.20
C PRO A 129 -5.41 12.00 -6.51
N LYS A 130 -5.73 10.71 -6.41
CA LYS A 130 -5.80 9.79 -7.53
C LYS A 130 -7.14 9.04 -7.51
N ALA A 131 -7.64 8.71 -8.71
CA ALA A 131 -8.80 7.84 -8.83
C ALA A 131 -8.58 6.51 -8.08
N GLY A 132 -9.60 6.05 -7.36
CA GLY A 132 -9.51 4.87 -6.50
C GLY A 132 -8.98 5.14 -5.09
N CYS A 133 -8.69 6.40 -4.74
CA CYS A 133 -8.38 6.82 -3.37
C CYS A 133 -9.48 7.75 -2.85
N ASP A 134 -10.02 7.44 -1.68
CA ASP A 134 -11.02 8.26 -1.01
C ASP A 134 -10.38 9.47 -0.32
N ALA A 135 -11.17 10.49 -0.01
CA ALA A 135 -10.68 11.57 0.85
C ALA A 135 -10.44 11.03 2.26
N ALA A 136 -9.26 11.30 2.83
CA ALA A 136 -8.96 10.88 4.19
C ALA A 136 -9.88 11.60 5.20
N PRO A 137 -10.47 10.88 6.19
CA PRO A 137 -11.14 11.55 7.30
C PRO A 137 -10.13 12.36 8.11
N SER A 138 -10.59 13.33 8.90
CA SER A 138 -9.71 14.15 9.74
C SER A 138 -8.93 13.35 10.79
N SER A 139 -9.42 12.16 11.15
CA SER A 139 -8.70 11.20 12.01
C SER A 139 -7.50 10.56 11.31
N LEU A 140 -7.38 10.65 9.98
CA LEU A 140 -6.28 10.11 9.19
C LEU A 140 -5.50 11.25 8.51
N ALA A 141 -4.74 12.01 9.30
CA ALA A 141 -3.95 13.13 8.80
C ALA A 141 -2.60 12.68 8.18
N GLY A 142 -2.13 11.48 8.50
CA GLY A 142 -0.83 10.96 8.10
C GLY A 142 -0.48 9.69 8.85
N LEU A 143 0.72 9.18 8.58
CA LEU A 143 1.29 8.01 9.24
C LEU A 143 2.49 8.42 10.09
N THR A 144 2.65 7.78 11.25
CA THR A 144 3.90 7.90 12.03
C THR A 144 4.42 6.52 12.40
N MET A 145 5.74 6.42 12.55
CA MET A 145 6.44 5.20 12.94
C MET A 145 7.73 5.59 13.70
N GLN A 146 8.41 4.60 14.27
CA GLN A 146 9.69 4.83 14.96
C GLN A 146 10.86 5.13 14.01
N ALA A 147 10.69 4.87 12.71
CA ALA A 147 11.63 5.23 11.67
C ALA A 147 11.26 6.59 11.01
N PRO A 148 12.18 7.22 10.26
CA PRO A 148 11.88 8.42 9.49
C PRO A 148 10.70 8.21 8.54
N GLY A 149 9.82 9.21 8.42
CA GLY A 149 8.64 9.22 7.54
C GLY A 149 8.74 10.28 6.44
N LEU A 150 7.59 10.62 5.83
CA LEU A 150 7.52 11.67 4.80
C LEU A 150 8.07 13.01 5.28
N GLY A 151 8.85 13.68 4.42
CA GLY A 151 9.51 14.95 4.74
C GLY A 151 10.78 14.81 5.59
N GLY A 152 11.07 13.62 6.12
CA GLY A 152 12.36 13.31 6.73
C GLY A 152 13.51 13.37 5.72
N SER A 153 14.73 13.40 6.22
CA SER A 153 15.94 13.57 5.40
C SER A 153 16.75 12.27 5.29
N ILE A 154 17.68 12.23 4.33
CA ILE A 154 18.69 11.17 4.26
C ILE A 154 19.53 11.10 5.55
N SER A 155 19.80 12.23 6.20
CA SER A 155 20.50 12.27 7.49
C SER A 155 19.71 11.60 8.61
N ASP A 156 18.37 11.65 8.56
CA ASP A 156 17.52 10.94 9.53
C ASP A 156 17.60 9.43 9.31
N LEU A 157 17.65 8.99 8.06
CA LEU A 157 17.87 7.59 7.70
C LEU A 157 19.26 7.14 8.14
N GLU A 158 20.31 7.95 7.93
CA GLU A 158 21.67 7.64 8.36
C GLU A 158 21.77 7.52 9.88
N THR A 159 21.08 8.39 10.61
CA THR A 159 21.01 8.33 12.08
C THR A 159 20.33 7.05 12.56
N THR A 160 19.32 6.57 11.82
CA THR A 160 18.50 5.42 12.22
C THR A 160 19.14 4.08 11.81
N PHE A 161 19.69 4.02 10.61
CA PHE A 161 20.10 2.77 9.96
C PHE A 161 21.59 2.71 9.61
N GLY A 162 22.35 3.77 9.86
CA GLY A 162 23.71 3.91 9.36
C GLY A 162 23.76 4.34 7.90
N THR A 163 24.95 4.29 7.29
CA THR A 163 25.21 4.83 5.95
C THR A 163 24.13 4.46 4.92
N VAL A 164 23.52 5.47 4.31
CA VAL A 164 22.53 5.29 3.24
C VAL A 164 23.25 5.22 1.91
N ALA A 165 22.94 4.20 1.12
CA ALA A 165 23.37 4.14 -0.28
C ALA A 165 22.14 3.98 -1.17
N ALA A 166 21.54 5.06 -1.63
CA ALA A 166 20.37 5.01 -2.51
C ALA A 166 20.77 4.69 -3.96
N ARG A 167 19.94 3.92 -4.66
CA ARG A 167 20.05 3.66 -6.11
C ARG A 167 18.72 3.98 -6.77
N ASN A 168 18.75 4.71 -7.87
CA ASN A 168 17.54 5.19 -8.56
C ASN A 168 16.56 5.91 -7.61
N ASN A 169 17.11 6.70 -6.68
CA ASN A 169 16.36 7.39 -5.63
C ASN A 169 15.60 6.49 -4.65
N MET A 170 15.95 5.19 -4.59
CA MET A 170 15.34 4.25 -3.66
C MET A 170 16.37 3.63 -2.72
N VAL A 171 15.95 3.37 -1.49
CA VAL A 171 16.69 2.57 -0.52
C VAL A 171 15.72 1.67 0.23
N ALA A 172 16.15 0.43 0.47
CA ALA A 172 15.40 -0.56 1.23
C ALA A 172 16.23 -1.07 2.41
N TYR A 173 15.58 -1.24 3.55
CA TYR A 173 16.11 -1.89 4.74
C TYR A 173 15.33 -3.17 4.99
N LEU A 174 16.03 -4.28 5.11
CA LEU A 174 15.46 -5.61 5.21
C LEU A 174 15.82 -6.23 6.54
N ASN A 175 14.85 -6.88 7.17
CA ASN A 175 15.10 -7.79 8.27
C ASN A 175 14.48 -9.15 7.95
N GLN A 176 15.30 -10.19 8.07
CA GLN A 176 14.83 -11.56 8.07
C GLN A 176 15.00 -12.11 9.48
N SER A 177 13.89 -12.43 10.13
CA SER A 177 13.91 -13.11 11.41
C SER A 177 13.30 -14.50 11.25
N ALA A 178 14.09 -15.53 11.58
CA ALA A 178 13.55 -16.88 11.73
C ALA A 178 12.67 -16.90 12.99
N ALA A 179 11.48 -17.50 12.90
CA ALA A 179 10.70 -17.76 14.10
C ALA A 179 11.48 -18.70 15.01
N VAL A 180 11.54 -18.37 16.30
CA VAL A 180 12.22 -19.17 17.33
C VAL A 180 11.52 -20.54 17.54
N GLN A 181 10.28 -20.70 17.05
CA GLN A 181 9.53 -21.95 17.03
C GLN A 181 8.66 -22.08 15.77
N GLY A 182 8.62 -23.27 15.17
CA GLY A 182 7.64 -23.62 14.13
C GLY A 182 8.12 -23.61 12.67
N GLY A 183 9.38 -23.22 12.40
CA GLY A 183 9.97 -23.25 11.05
C GLY A 183 9.66 -22.03 10.17
N ALA A 184 8.65 -21.25 10.52
CA ALA A 184 8.27 -20.06 9.77
C ALA A 184 9.36 -18.98 9.76
N THR A 185 9.50 -18.28 8.65
CA THR A 185 10.41 -17.15 8.48
C THR A 185 9.62 -15.88 8.22
N THR A 186 9.90 -14.83 8.98
CA THR A 186 9.31 -13.51 8.77
C THR A 186 10.30 -12.61 8.04
N PHE A 187 9.84 -12.03 6.95
CA PHE A 187 10.52 -11.00 6.17
C PHE A 187 9.85 -9.67 6.44
N GLN A 188 10.63 -8.68 6.84
CA GLN A 188 10.18 -7.31 7.01
C GLN A 188 11.01 -6.38 6.13
N SER A 189 10.37 -5.34 5.60
CA SER A 189 11.08 -4.30 4.86
C SER A 189 10.56 -2.90 5.16
N LEU A 190 11.48 -1.93 5.14
CA LEU A 190 11.20 -0.50 5.08
C LEU A 190 11.83 0.05 3.80
N ASN A 191 11.00 0.58 2.91
CA ASN A 191 11.41 1.07 1.61
C ASN A 191 11.16 2.57 1.56
N TYR A 192 12.09 3.31 0.98
CA TYR A 192 12.03 4.75 0.87
C TYR A 192 12.22 5.19 -0.58
N LEU A 193 11.43 6.18 -0.98
CA LEU A 193 11.62 6.95 -2.20
C LEU A 193 12.13 8.34 -1.81
N LEU A 194 13.24 8.73 -2.41
CA LEU A 194 13.92 9.98 -2.16
C LEU A 194 13.71 10.96 -3.33
N ASN A 195 13.74 12.24 -3.02
CA ASN A 195 13.94 13.29 -4.00
C ASN A 195 15.01 14.22 -3.44
N ASN A 196 16.21 14.15 -4.03
CA ASN A 196 17.42 14.64 -3.40
C ASN A 196 17.56 14.02 -1.99
N ASP A 197 17.72 14.85 -0.96
CA ASP A 197 17.93 14.41 0.40
C ASP A 197 16.64 14.26 1.21
N ILE A 198 15.46 14.31 0.58
CA ILE A 198 14.16 14.28 1.25
C ILE A 198 13.37 13.01 0.93
N ILE A 199 12.77 12.41 1.95
CA ILE A 199 11.85 11.29 1.84
C ILE A 199 10.51 11.80 1.28
N ILE A 200 10.18 11.36 0.08
CA ILE A 200 8.91 11.67 -0.60
C ILE A 200 7.95 10.48 -0.65
N GLY A 201 8.43 9.30 -0.28
CA GLY A 201 7.63 8.10 -0.17
C GLY A 201 8.26 7.12 0.81
N PHE A 202 7.42 6.37 1.51
CA PHE A 202 7.88 5.17 2.22
C PHE A 202 6.83 4.06 2.16
N ALA A 203 7.27 2.82 2.35
CA ALA A 203 6.41 1.68 2.56
C ALA A 203 7.06 0.66 3.50
N ALA A 204 6.30 0.23 4.48
CA ALA A 204 6.62 -0.83 5.41
C ALA A 204 5.85 -2.08 5.01
N SER A 205 6.53 -3.24 4.96
CA SER A 205 5.86 -4.51 4.67
C SER A 205 6.36 -5.65 5.55
N GLN A 206 5.51 -6.66 5.72
CA GLN A 206 5.82 -7.91 6.37
C GLN A 206 5.15 -9.08 5.63
N ALA A 207 5.90 -10.17 5.47
CA ALA A 207 5.37 -11.46 5.07
C ALA A 207 5.96 -12.56 5.97
N THR A 208 5.12 -13.51 6.38
CA THR A 208 5.55 -14.70 7.10
C THR A 208 5.30 -15.91 6.22
N VAL A 209 6.35 -16.67 5.93
CA VAL A 209 6.28 -17.91 5.16
C VAL A 209 6.53 -19.10 6.08
N PRO A 210 5.84 -20.24 5.90
CA PRO A 210 6.07 -21.47 6.66
C PRO A 210 7.47 -22.07 6.45
#